data_AF-A0A1Q6QPW7-F1
#
_entry.id   AF-A0A1Q6QPW7-F1
#
_cell.length_a   1.000
_cell.length_b   1.000
_cell.length_c   1.000
_cell.angle_alpha   90.00
_cell.angle_beta   90.00
_cell.angle_gamma   90.00
#
_symmetry.space_group_name_H-M   'P 1'
#
loop_
_entity.id
_entity.type
_entity.pdbx_description
1 polymer ?
#
loop_
_entity_poly.entity_id
_entity_poly.type
_entity_poly.pdbx_seq_one_letter_code
_entity_poly.pdbx_strand_id
1 'polypeptide(L)'
;MEYATKSRLPLSVTQEAVHITGHAIECRVNAEDPAADFRPCPGTVEFLHFPGGPGVRVDSCLYTGCQLPPWYDSLAAKVMAHAPTRLEAIRRMRRSLEEFILEGFPTNAELSYQILYHPDFIRGCCTTAFLDEHLPELLEFRRRLEEETKV
;
A
#
# COMPACT_ATOMS: atom_id res chain seq x y z
N MET A 1 25.97 24.81 -14.44
CA MET A 1 26.27 23.62 -13.62
C MET A 1 25.60 22.45 -14.31
N GLU A 2 26.36 21.55 -14.92
CA GLU A 2 25.81 20.48 -15.77
C GLU A 2 25.42 19.30 -14.87
N TYR A 3 24.11 19.14 -14.62
CA TYR A 3 23.62 18.01 -13.81
C TYR A 3 23.84 16.73 -14.60
N ALA A 4 24.76 15.89 -14.11
CA ALA A 4 25.18 14.68 -14.78
C ALA A 4 24.84 13.44 -13.94
N THR A 5 24.39 12.39 -14.62
CA THR A 5 24.15 11.07 -14.02
C THR A 5 25.47 10.43 -13.54
N LYS A 6 25.43 9.27 -12.86
CA LYS A 6 26.65 8.53 -12.45
C LYS A 6 27.60 8.24 -13.62
N SER A 7 27.06 8.09 -14.85
CA SER A 7 27.83 7.92 -16.09
C SER A 7 28.30 9.24 -16.72
N ARG A 8 28.09 10.39 -16.06
CA ARG A 8 28.37 11.75 -16.53
C ARG A 8 27.62 12.17 -17.78
N LEU A 9 26.55 11.45 -18.15
CA LEU A 9 25.66 11.87 -19.22
C LEU A 9 24.72 12.97 -18.69
N PRO A 10 24.42 13.99 -19.51
CA PRO A 10 23.45 15.02 -19.16
C PRO A 10 22.05 14.40 -19.03
N LEU A 11 21.19 15.05 -18.24
CA LEU A 11 19.77 14.66 -18.17
C LEU A 11 19.10 14.88 -19.53
N SER A 12 18.24 13.95 -19.93
CA SER A 12 17.49 14.04 -21.19
C SER A 12 16.29 14.99 -21.14
N VAL A 13 15.99 15.54 -19.97
CA VAL A 13 14.83 16.41 -19.72
C VAL A 13 15.28 17.72 -19.09
N THR A 14 14.64 18.82 -19.48
CA THR A 14 14.81 20.12 -18.83
C THR A 14 13.76 20.31 -17.74
N GLN A 15 13.97 21.29 -16.86
CA GLN A 15 13.02 21.56 -15.77
C GLN A 15 11.65 21.97 -16.29
N GLU A 16 11.60 22.70 -17.41
CA GLU A 16 10.37 23.19 -18.04
C GLU A 16 9.52 22.07 -18.64
N ALA A 17 10.14 20.92 -18.97
CA ALA A 17 9.46 19.73 -19.49
C ALA A 17 8.84 18.86 -18.38
N VAL A 18 9.13 19.13 -17.10
CA VAL A 18 8.58 18.38 -15.97
C VAL A 18 7.21 18.95 -15.59
N HIS A 19 6.17 18.14 -15.78
CA HIS A 19 4.80 18.50 -15.43
C HIS A 19 4.22 17.51 -14.42
N ILE A 20 3.41 18.00 -13.47
CA ILE A 20 2.65 17.15 -12.56
C ILE A 20 1.43 16.62 -13.32
N THR A 21 1.36 15.30 -13.48
CA THR A 21 0.25 14.65 -14.21
C THR A 21 -0.48 13.67 -13.30
N GLY A 22 -1.71 14.00 -12.96
CA GLY A 22 -2.59 13.16 -12.14
C GLY A 22 -2.14 13.02 -10.68
N HIS A 23 -2.57 11.93 -10.06
CA HIS A 23 -2.28 11.58 -8.67
C HIS A 23 -1.86 10.12 -8.57
N ALA A 24 -0.85 9.85 -7.74
CA ALA A 24 -0.42 8.51 -7.39
C ALA A 24 -0.56 8.27 -5.88
N ILE A 25 -0.92 7.06 -5.49
CA ILE A 25 -1.00 6.59 -4.11
C ILE A 25 -0.19 5.29 -4.04
N GLU A 26 0.66 5.16 -3.02
CA GLU A 26 1.39 3.93 -2.69
C GLU A 26 0.86 3.39 -1.35
N CYS A 27 0.55 2.10 -1.32
CA CYS A 27 0.32 1.33 -0.11
C CYS A 27 1.47 0.33 0.06
N ARG A 28 2.19 0.45 1.18
CA ARG A 28 3.23 -0.53 1.57
C ARG A 28 2.55 -1.64 2.37
N VAL A 29 2.41 -2.79 1.72
CA VAL A 29 1.92 -4.00 2.35
C VAL A 29 3.09 -4.62 3.10
N ASN A 30 3.00 -4.61 4.43
CA ASN A 30 3.97 -5.20 5.33
C ASN A 30 3.38 -6.41 6.03
N ALA A 31 4.24 -7.40 6.32
CA ALA A 31 3.95 -8.55 7.17
C ALA A 31 3.89 -8.11 8.64
N GLU A 32 2.86 -7.36 9.01
CA GLU A 32 2.62 -6.79 10.33
C GLU A 32 1.15 -6.99 10.67
N ASP A 33 0.84 -7.21 11.95
CA ASP A 33 -0.56 -7.29 12.41
C ASP A 33 -0.96 -6.01 13.16
N PRO A 34 -1.74 -5.11 12.53
CA PRO A 34 -2.19 -3.88 13.18
C PRO A 34 -3.01 -4.11 14.46
N ALA A 35 -3.72 -5.24 14.58
CA ALA A 35 -4.50 -5.56 15.77
C ALA A 35 -3.62 -6.03 16.94
N ALA A 36 -2.39 -6.44 16.67
CA ALA A 36 -1.40 -6.86 17.65
C ALA A 36 -0.23 -5.86 17.72
N ASP A 37 -0.56 -4.56 17.73
CA ASP A 37 0.42 -3.46 17.85
C ASP A 37 1.51 -3.50 16.77
N PHE A 38 1.09 -3.75 15.52
CA PHE A 38 1.95 -3.85 14.34
C PHE A 38 3.11 -4.86 14.49
N ARG A 39 2.92 -5.89 15.34
CA ARG A 39 3.92 -6.94 15.51
C ARG A 39 4.30 -7.55 14.15
N PRO A 40 5.61 -7.61 13.80
CA PRO A 40 6.05 -8.28 12.59
C PRO A 40 5.66 -9.75 12.58
N CYS A 41 5.19 -10.21 11.43
CA CYS A 41 4.63 -11.53 11.20
C CYS A 41 5.32 -12.23 10.02
N PRO A 42 6.61 -12.60 10.18
CA PRO A 42 7.33 -13.36 9.15
C PRO A 42 6.65 -14.71 8.90
N GLY A 43 6.73 -15.20 7.66
CA GLY A 43 6.01 -16.42 7.29
C GLY A 43 6.34 -16.90 5.89
N THR A 44 5.74 -18.03 5.52
CA THR A 44 5.80 -18.55 4.15
C THR A 44 4.59 -18.04 3.39
N VAL A 45 4.78 -17.56 2.17
CA VAL A 45 3.68 -17.17 1.29
C VAL A 45 2.98 -18.44 0.79
N GLU A 46 1.79 -18.73 1.28
CA GLU A 46 1.01 -19.91 0.91
C GLU A 46 0.29 -19.71 -0.42
N PHE A 47 -0.24 -18.51 -0.64
CA PHE A 47 -0.86 -18.10 -1.89
C PHE A 47 -0.64 -16.60 -2.12
N LEU A 48 -0.56 -16.21 -3.38
CA LEU A 48 -0.29 -14.83 -3.77
C LEU A 48 -0.99 -14.51 -5.09
N HIS A 49 -1.81 -13.46 -5.08
CA HIS A 49 -2.39 -12.87 -6.27
C HIS A 49 -2.13 -11.36 -6.26
N PHE A 50 -1.40 -10.87 -7.25
CA PHE A 50 -1.18 -9.44 -7.41
C PHE A 50 -2.27 -8.81 -8.28
N PRO A 51 -2.77 -7.62 -7.90
CA PRO A 51 -3.72 -6.87 -8.71
C PRO A 51 -3.07 -6.35 -9.99
N GLY A 52 -3.91 -5.99 -10.96
CA GLY A 52 -3.44 -5.49 -12.25
C GLY A 52 -4.31 -4.39 -12.86
N GLY A 53 -4.10 -4.18 -14.16
CA GLY A 53 -4.87 -3.25 -14.98
C GLY A 53 -4.28 -1.84 -15.09
N PRO A 54 -4.96 -0.95 -15.83
CA PRO A 54 -4.42 0.37 -16.17
C PRO A 54 -4.11 1.22 -14.94
N GLY A 55 -2.88 1.76 -14.89
CA GLY A 55 -2.41 2.63 -13.81
C GLY A 55 -2.24 1.93 -12.46
N VAL A 56 -2.14 0.60 -12.44
CA VAL A 56 -1.74 -0.18 -11.26
C VAL A 56 -0.33 -0.69 -11.48
N ARG A 57 0.54 -0.54 -10.47
CA ARG A 57 1.90 -1.08 -10.45
C ARG A 57 2.10 -1.79 -9.13
N VAL A 58 2.68 -2.99 -9.18
CA VAL A 58 3.06 -3.74 -7.98
C VAL A 58 4.54 -4.03 -8.06
N ASP A 59 5.27 -3.60 -7.02
CA ASP A 59 6.67 -3.95 -6.83
C ASP A 59 6.77 -4.90 -5.63
N SER A 60 7.23 -6.13 -5.85
CA SER A 60 7.41 -7.13 -4.80
C SER A 60 8.52 -8.11 -5.18
N CYS A 61 9.12 -8.75 -4.19
CA CYS A 61 10.03 -9.89 -4.36
C CYS A 61 9.36 -11.23 -4.02
N LEU A 62 8.07 -11.23 -3.69
CA LEU A 62 7.34 -12.42 -3.25
C LEU A 62 6.88 -13.28 -4.43
N TYR A 63 6.79 -14.58 -4.15
CA TYR A 63 6.17 -15.59 -4.99
C TYR A 63 5.64 -16.70 -4.09
N THR A 64 4.66 -17.47 -4.58
CA THR A 64 4.10 -18.60 -3.82
C THR A 64 5.20 -19.58 -3.39
N GLY A 65 5.23 -19.92 -2.11
CA GLY A 65 6.22 -20.79 -1.48
C GLY A 65 7.49 -20.08 -0.99
N CYS A 66 7.68 -18.79 -1.26
CA CYS A 66 8.83 -18.05 -0.72
C CYS A 66 8.65 -17.74 0.77
N GLN A 67 9.76 -17.67 1.50
CA GLN A 67 9.75 -17.21 2.89
C GLN A 67 10.05 -15.72 2.97
N LEU A 68 9.23 -14.99 3.74
CA LEU A 68 9.53 -13.65 4.21
C LEU A 68 10.24 -13.76 5.57
N PRO A 69 11.56 -13.49 5.63
CA PRO A 69 12.36 -13.76 6.83
C PRO A 69 12.15 -12.70 7.94
N PRO A 70 12.41 -13.04 9.21
CA PRO A 70 12.29 -12.13 10.35
C PRO A 70 13.40 -11.07 10.45
N TRP A 71 14.47 -11.20 9.68
CA TRP A 71 15.73 -10.48 9.90
C TRP A 71 15.80 -9.11 9.19
N TYR A 72 14.85 -8.83 8.30
CA TYR A 72 14.83 -7.63 7.46
C TYR A 72 13.51 -6.87 7.65
N ASP A 73 13.35 -5.77 6.92
CA ASP A 73 12.07 -5.06 6.82
C ASP A 73 10.94 -6.04 6.46
N SER A 74 9.78 -5.87 7.09
CA SER A 74 8.56 -6.67 6.92
C SER A 74 7.86 -6.40 5.59
N LEU A 75 8.41 -5.52 4.73
CA LEU A 75 7.84 -5.17 3.44
C LEU A 75 7.62 -6.39 2.54
N ALA A 76 6.35 -6.68 2.26
CA ALA A 76 5.90 -7.75 1.38
C ALA A 76 5.71 -7.24 -0.06
N ALA A 77 5.02 -6.10 -0.23
CA ALA A 77 4.76 -5.52 -1.54
C ALA A 77 4.51 -4.01 -1.47
N LYS A 78 4.79 -3.30 -2.57
CA LYS A 78 4.33 -1.93 -2.80
C LYS A 78 3.24 -1.98 -3.85
N VAL A 79 2.02 -1.65 -3.48
CA VAL A 79 0.91 -1.50 -4.42
C VAL A 79 0.77 -0.01 -4.71
N MET A 80 0.85 0.36 -5.98
CA MET A 80 0.76 1.75 -6.44
C MET A 80 -0.40 1.89 -7.42
N ALA A 81 -1.19 2.94 -7.23
CA ALA A 81 -2.27 3.32 -8.13
C ALA A 81 -2.06 4.77 -8.58
N HIS A 82 -2.02 5.00 -9.89
CA HIS A 82 -1.98 6.32 -10.51
C HIS A 82 -3.29 6.56 -11.26
N ALA A 83 -3.83 7.78 -11.25
CA ALA A 83 -4.98 8.18 -12.06
C ALA A 83 -5.01 9.71 -12.31
N PRO A 84 -5.83 10.22 -13.25
CA PRO A 84 -5.98 11.67 -13.49
C PRO A 84 -6.39 12.50 -12.27
N THR A 85 -7.19 11.95 -11.35
CA THR A 85 -7.62 12.65 -10.14
C THR A 85 -7.32 11.84 -8.87
N ARG A 86 -7.22 12.53 -7.73
CA ARG A 86 -6.98 11.87 -6.44
C ARG A 86 -8.08 10.86 -6.08
N LEU A 87 -9.34 11.22 -6.33
CA LEU A 87 -10.47 10.33 -6.06
C LEU A 87 -10.45 9.10 -6.97
N GLU A 88 -10.08 9.25 -8.24
CA GLU A 88 -9.88 8.10 -9.14
C GLU A 88 -8.72 7.21 -8.69
N ALA A 89 -7.62 7.79 -8.21
CA ALA A 89 -6.49 7.03 -7.67
C ALA A 89 -6.90 6.23 -6.43
N ILE A 90 -7.70 6.83 -5.54
CA ILE A 90 -8.29 6.13 -4.38
C ILE A 90 -9.17 4.97 -4.83
N ARG A 91 -10.10 5.21 -5.76
CA ARG A 91 -11.00 4.15 -6.27
C ARG A 91 -10.22 3.00 -6.90
N ARG A 92 -9.17 3.33 -7.65
CA ARG A 92 -8.27 2.35 -8.26
C ARG A 92 -7.51 1.56 -7.19
N MET A 93 -6.98 2.23 -6.17
CA MET A 93 -6.29 1.57 -5.06
C MET A 93 -7.22 0.64 -4.27
N ARG A 94 -8.46 1.05 -4.01
CA ARG A 94 -9.45 0.20 -3.32
C ARG A 94 -9.66 -1.11 -4.08
N ARG A 95 -9.93 -1.03 -5.39
CA ARG A 95 -10.05 -2.22 -6.26
C ARG A 95 -8.76 -3.05 -6.22
N SER A 96 -7.59 -2.41 -6.32
CA SER A 96 -6.31 -3.13 -6.29
C SER A 96 -6.09 -3.86 -4.97
N LEU A 97 -6.48 -3.29 -3.83
CA LEU A 97 -6.35 -3.96 -2.53
C LEU A 97 -7.42 -5.05 -2.32
N GLU A 98 -8.62 -4.92 -2.90
CA GLU A 98 -9.63 -5.99 -2.93
C GLU A 98 -9.17 -7.18 -3.78
N GLU A 99 -8.49 -6.93 -4.90
CA GLU A 99 -7.91 -7.97 -5.76
C GLU A 99 -6.60 -8.56 -5.19
N PHE A 100 -5.92 -7.86 -4.29
CA PHE A 100 -4.66 -8.32 -3.71
C PHE A 100 -4.91 -9.43 -2.69
N ILE A 101 -4.39 -10.63 -2.97
CA ILE A 101 -4.49 -11.76 -2.07
C ILE A 101 -3.09 -12.18 -1.64
N LEU A 102 -2.85 -12.24 -0.34
CA LEU A 102 -1.64 -12.80 0.26
C LEU A 102 -2.07 -13.67 1.44
N GLU A 103 -1.78 -14.97 1.34
CA GLU A 103 -2.06 -15.96 2.38
C GLU A 103 -0.77 -16.48 3.01
N GLY A 104 -0.84 -16.88 4.27
CA GLY A 104 0.27 -17.46 5.04
C GLY A 104 0.73 -16.63 6.24
N PHE A 105 0.48 -15.32 6.25
CA PHE A 105 0.73 -14.46 7.41
C PHE A 105 -0.12 -13.17 7.36
N PRO A 106 -0.44 -12.56 8.51
CA PRO A 106 -1.19 -11.30 8.55
C PRO A 106 -0.38 -10.14 7.96
N THR A 107 -1.09 -9.18 7.39
CA THR A 107 -0.50 -7.97 6.81
C THR A 107 -1.30 -6.72 7.19
N ASN A 108 -0.70 -5.56 6.99
CA ASN A 108 -1.36 -4.26 7.15
C ASN A 108 -2.21 -3.84 5.92
N ALA A 109 -2.41 -4.72 4.92
CA ALA A 109 -3.13 -4.40 3.68
C ALA A 109 -4.58 -3.95 3.97
N GLU A 110 -5.25 -4.63 4.89
CA GLU A 110 -6.62 -4.32 5.30
C GLU A 110 -6.73 -2.93 5.96
N LEU A 111 -5.78 -2.58 6.84
CA LEU A 111 -5.72 -1.24 7.42
C LEU A 111 -5.54 -0.18 6.33
N SER A 112 -4.65 -0.44 5.36
CA SER A 112 -4.46 0.45 4.21
C SER A 112 -5.75 0.62 3.41
N TYR A 113 -6.50 -0.46 3.20
CA TYR A 113 -7.79 -0.44 2.52
C TYR A 113 -8.82 0.42 3.28
N GLN A 114 -8.93 0.27 4.60
CA GLN A 114 -9.86 1.04 5.43
C GLN A 114 -9.53 2.54 5.44
N ILE A 115 -8.24 2.92 5.50
CA ILE A 115 -7.81 4.32 5.43
C ILE A 115 -8.33 5.00 4.16
N LEU A 116 -8.43 4.26 3.04
CA LEU A 116 -8.94 4.81 1.78
C LEU A 116 -10.41 5.22 1.86
N TYR A 117 -11.19 4.72 2.83
CA TYR A 117 -12.58 5.10 3.09
C TYR A 117 -12.74 6.25 4.08
N HIS A 118 -11.69 6.59 4.83
CA HIS A 118 -11.76 7.64 5.83
C HIS A 118 -11.99 9.03 5.19
N PRO A 119 -12.98 9.83 5.63
CA PRO A 119 -13.30 11.13 5.04
C PRO A 119 -12.10 12.08 4.96
N ASP A 120 -11.29 12.17 6.02
CA ASP A 120 -10.12 13.06 6.04
C ASP A 120 -9.02 12.61 5.08
N PHE A 121 -8.85 11.29 4.91
CA PHE A 121 -7.96 10.76 3.89
C PHE A 121 -8.50 11.09 2.50
N ILE A 122 -9.80 10.93 2.22
CA ILE A 122 -10.38 11.24 0.91
C ILE A 122 -10.23 12.74 0.58
N ARG A 123 -10.45 13.62 1.55
CA ARG A 123 -10.33 15.08 1.39
C ARG A 123 -8.88 15.57 1.33
N GLY A 124 -7.92 14.74 1.75
CA GLY A 124 -6.50 15.13 1.83
C GLY A 124 -6.20 16.05 3.02
N CYS A 125 -6.99 15.94 4.09
CA CYS A 125 -6.85 16.74 5.31
C CYS A 125 -6.04 16.01 6.41
N CYS A 126 -5.33 14.92 6.07
CA CYS A 126 -4.53 14.16 7.02
C CYS A 126 -3.32 14.97 7.52
N THR A 127 -3.06 14.87 8.82
CA THR A 127 -1.81 15.30 9.45
C THR A 127 -0.94 14.09 9.79
N THR A 128 0.24 14.31 10.35
CA THR A 128 1.08 13.22 10.87
C THR A 128 0.46 12.50 12.08
N ALA A 129 -0.53 13.10 12.76
CA ALA A 129 -1.23 12.50 13.90
C ALA A 129 -2.44 11.65 13.47
N PHE A 130 -2.81 11.69 12.18
CA PHE A 130 -4.00 11.03 11.65
C PHE A 130 -4.13 9.56 12.09
N LEU A 131 -3.06 8.78 11.96
CA LEU A 131 -3.13 7.37 12.31
C LEU A 131 -3.31 7.19 13.82
N ASP A 132 -2.58 7.92 14.66
CA ASP A 132 -2.69 7.84 16.12
C ASP A 132 -4.10 8.19 16.62
N GLU A 133 -4.74 9.17 15.98
CA GLU A 133 -6.08 9.66 16.31
C GLU A 133 -7.18 8.67 15.89
N HIS A 134 -7.03 8.01 14.74
CA HIS A 134 -8.09 7.19 14.12
C HIS A 134 -7.85 5.68 14.17
N LEU A 135 -6.67 5.21 14.56
CA LEU A 135 -6.35 3.79 14.60
C LEU A 135 -7.33 2.96 15.45
N PRO A 136 -7.77 3.39 16.66
CA PRO A 136 -8.75 2.63 17.43
C PRO A 136 -10.07 2.39 16.67
N GLU A 137 -10.57 3.41 15.97
CA GLU A 137 -11.78 3.36 15.15
C GLU A 137 -11.60 2.41 13.95
N LEU A 138 -10.49 2.54 13.22
CA LEU A 138 -10.17 1.70 12.08
C LEU A 138 -10.09 0.21 12.48
N LEU A 139 -9.42 -0.10 13.59
CA LEU A 139 -9.29 -1.48 14.08
C LEU A 139 -10.61 -2.08 14.61
N GLU A 140 -11.55 -1.26 15.08
CA GLU A 140 -12.87 -1.74 15.51
C GLU A 140 -13.70 -2.23 14.33
N PHE A 141 -13.60 -1.58 13.16
CA PHE A 141 -14.29 -2.02 11.94
C PHE A 141 -13.88 -3.45 11.53
N ARG A 142 -12.58 -3.77 11.64
CA ARG A 142 -12.06 -5.13 11.37
C ARG A 142 -12.69 -6.19 12.29
N ARG A 143 -12.77 -5.92 13.60
CA ARG A 143 -13.30 -6.89 14.58
C ARG A 143 -14.75 -7.28 14.29
N ARG A 144 -15.59 -6.31 13.91
CA ARG A 144 -17.00 -6.54 13.61
C ARG A 144 -17.19 -7.49 12.41
N LEU A 145 -16.39 -7.34 11.36
CA LEU A 145 -16.44 -8.22 10.18
C LEU A 145 -16.03 -9.67 10.51
N GLU A 146 -14.99 -9.86 11.31
CA GLU A 146 -14.54 -11.18 11.76
C GLU A 146 -15.58 -11.89 12.63
N GLU A 147 -16.36 -11.15 13.42
CA GLU A 147 -17.46 -11.68 14.24
C GLU A 147 -18.67 -12.10 13.39
N GLU A 148 -19.04 -11.32 12.38
CA GLU A 148 -20.15 -11.63 11.46
C GLU A 148 -19.85 -12.86 10.57
N THR A 149 -18.59 -13.10 10.23
CA THR A 149 -18.18 -14.24 9.36
C THR A 149 -18.10 -15.57 10.12
N LYS A 150 -18.11 -15.54 11.46
CA LYS A 150 -18.06 -16.72 12.34
C LYS A 150 -19.44 -17.26 12.73
N VAL A 151 -20.53 -16.71 12.18
CA VAL A 151 -21.93 -17.11 12.41
C VAL A 151 -22.42 -18.04 11.31
#